data_AF-A0A7K7Y0S9-F1
#
_entry.id   AF-A0A7K7Y0S9-F1
#
_cell.length_a   1.000
_cell.length_b   1.000
_cell.length_c   1.000
_cell.angle_alpha   90.00
_cell.angle_beta   90.00
_cell.angle_gamma   90.00
#
_symmetry.space_group_name_H-M   'P 1'
#
loop_
_entity.id
_entity.type
_entity.pdbx_description
1 polymer ?
#
loop_
_entity_poly.entity_id
_entity_poly.type
_entity_poly.pdbx_seq_one_letter_code
_entity_poly.pdbx_strand_id
1 'polypeptide(L)'
;QITNGTLDVKKMMKTWILHKGFPLVTVVRKGKIISVQQEKFLYRVEPDNWTSDASYLWHIPLTYMTNRCNFTHCTNAYLLDQKSGT
;
A
#
# COMPACT_ATOMS: atom_id res chain seq x y z
N GLN A 1 -10.59 9.94 10.28
CA GLN A 1 -10.79 11.08 9.36
C GLN A 1 -10.10 10.74 8.05
N ILE A 2 -10.86 10.53 6.99
CA ILE A 2 -10.35 10.30 5.64
C ILE A 2 -10.04 11.70 5.11
N THR A 3 -8.77 12.06 5.07
CA THR A 3 -8.14 13.27 4.49
C THR A 3 -9.00 14.55 4.44
N ASN A 4 -8.49 15.62 5.04
CA ASN A 4 -9.05 16.99 4.99
C ASN A 4 -8.94 17.66 3.58
N GLY A 5 -9.05 16.84 2.53
CA GLY A 5 -8.99 17.13 1.10
C GLY A 5 -9.53 15.90 0.38
N THR A 6 -10.43 16.11 -0.58
CA THR A 6 -11.10 15.04 -1.32
C THR A 6 -10.06 14.09 -1.91
N LEU A 7 -10.07 12.82 -1.50
CA LEU A 7 -9.23 11.78 -2.09
C LEU A 7 -9.42 11.81 -3.62
N ASP A 8 -8.33 12.04 -4.36
CA ASP A 8 -8.39 11.98 -5.82
C ASP A 8 -8.43 10.51 -6.27
N VAL A 9 -9.65 9.96 -6.29
CA VAL A 9 -9.94 8.59 -6.72
C VAL A 9 -9.47 8.36 -8.15
N LYS A 10 -9.55 9.37 -9.02
CA LYS A 10 -9.10 9.25 -10.42
C LYS A 10 -7.59 9.06 -10.47
N LYS A 11 -6.82 9.85 -9.72
CA LYS A 11 -5.36 9.68 -9.62
C LYS A 11 -5.00 8.32 -9.01
N MET A 12 -5.71 7.90 -7.98
CA MET A 12 -5.52 6.58 -7.37
C MET A 12 -5.72 5.46 -8.39
N MET A 13 -6.90 5.40 -9.02
CA MET A 13 -7.28 4.35 -9.96
C MET A 13 -6.41 4.32 -11.21
N LYS A 14 -5.86 5.47 -11.67
CA LYS A 14 -4.86 5.50 -12.75
C LYS A 14 -3.66 4.59 -12.46
N THR A 15 -3.19 4.54 -11.22
CA THR A 15 -2.05 3.67 -10.85
C THR A 15 -2.39 2.19 -10.99
N TRP A 16 -3.64 1.80 -10.73
CA TRP A 16 -4.12 0.42 -10.81
C TRP A 16 -4.39 -0.07 -12.23
N ILE A 17 -4.83 0.81 -13.14
CA ILE A 17 -5.19 0.41 -14.51
C ILE A 17 -4.03 0.52 -15.50
N LEU A 18 -3.02 1.37 -15.23
CA LEU A 18 -1.89 1.59 -16.14
C LEU A 18 -0.69 0.67 -15.86
N HIS A 19 -0.55 0.16 -14.63
CA HIS A 19 0.54 -0.74 -14.27
C HIS A 19 0.07 -2.19 -14.28
N LYS A 20 0.76 -3.04 -15.04
CA LYS A 20 0.53 -4.50 -15.01
C LYS A 20 0.95 -5.11 -13.67
N GLY A 21 0.16 -6.07 -13.19
CA GLY A 21 0.42 -6.78 -11.94
C GLY A 21 -0.27 -6.13 -10.73
N PHE A 22 0.26 -6.38 -9.54
CA PHE A 22 -0.31 -5.86 -8.28
C PHE A 22 0.81 -5.66 -7.24
N PRO A 23 0.56 -4.79 -6.23
CA PRO A 23 1.54 -4.52 -5.20
C PRO A 23 1.64 -5.68 -4.18
N LEU A 24 2.86 -5.96 -3.73
CA LEU A 24 3.15 -6.56 -2.45
C LEU A 24 3.29 -5.44 -1.42
N VAL A 25 2.60 -5.57 -0.29
CA VAL A 25 2.71 -4.64 0.83
C VAL A 25 3.38 -5.35 2.00
N THR A 26 4.59 -4.92 2.33
CA THR A 26 5.36 -5.43 3.46
C THR A 26 5.11 -4.55 4.67
N VAL A 27 4.66 -5.16 5.77
CA VAL A 27 4.36 -4.47 7.03
C VAL A 27 5.36 -4.92 8.10
N VAL A 28 6.10 -3.98 8.66
CA VAL A 28 7.09 -4.22 9.73
C VAL A 28 6.65 -3.48 10.99
N ARG A 29 6.46 -4.22 12.09
CA ARG A 29 6.06 -3.64 13.38
C ARG A 29 7.22 -3.63 14.36
N LYS A 30 7.54 -2.45 14.90
CA LYS A 30 8.49 -2.25 16.02
C LYS A 30 7.77 -1.56 17.17
N GLY A 31 7.24 -2.36 18.10
CA GLY A 31 6.43 -1.87 19.22
C GLY A 31 5.12 -1.24 18.73
N LYS A 32 5.00 0.09 18.87
CA LYS A 32 3.87 0.90 18.38
C LYS A 32 4.09 1.48 16.98
N ILE A 33 5.31 1.42 16.45
CA ILE A 33 5.66 1.93 15.13
C ILE A 33 5.36 0.83 14.10
N ILE A 34 4.63 1.19 13.04
CA ILE A 34 4.31 0.30 11.93
C ILE A 34 4.90 0.94 10.69
N SER A 35 5.88 0.29 10.06
CA SER A 35 6.40 0.71 8.77
C SER A 35 5.74 -0.12 7.67
N VAL A 36 5.33 0.55 6.59
CA VAL A 36 4.75 -0.09 5.42
C VAL A 36 5.61 0.21 4.20
N GLN A 37 5.78 -0.76 3.33
CA GLN A 37 6.51 -0.63 2.07
C GLN A 37 5.73 -1.32 0.96
N GLN A 38 5.74 -0.73 -0.23
CA GLN A 38 5.16 -1.35 -1.43
C GLN A 38 6.22 -1.66 -2.49
N GLU A 39 6.05 -2.80 -3.14
CA GLU A 39 6.80 -3.22 -4.30
C GLU A 39 5.89 -4.01 -5.24
N LYS A 40 6.34 -4.31 -6.45
CA LYS A 40 5.55 -5.15 -7.35
C LYS A 40 5.66 -6.59 -6.88
N PHE A 41 4.54 -7.30 -6.75
CA PHE A 41 4.59 -8.72 -6.46
C PHE A 41 5.10 -9.50 -7.69
N LEU A 42 6.09 -10.37 -7.47
CA LEU A 42 6.65 -11.26 -8.47
C LEU A 42 6.64 -12.69 -7.92
N TYR A 43 6.02 -13.62 -8.64
CA TYR A 43 5.94 -15.03 -8.23
C TYR A 43 7.28 -15.77 -8.35
N ARG A 44 8.09 -15.39 -9.36
CA ARG A 44 9.46 -15.86 -9.54
C ARG A 44 10.34 -14.68 -9.90
N VAL A 45 11.45 -14.54 -9.19
CA VAL A 45 12.48 -13.55 -9.51
C VAL A 45 13.38 -14.19 -10.57
N GLU A 46 13.18 -13.86 -11.83
CA GLU A 46 14.16 -14.22 -12.86
C GLU A 46 15.31 -13.20 -12.85
N PRO A 47 16.58 -13.63 -12.96
CA PRO A 47 17.74 -12.75 -12.90
C PRO A 47 17.69 -11.56 -13.88
N ASP A 48 17.13 -11.78 -15.07
CA ASP A 48 17.03 -10.78 -16.15
C ASP A 48 15.82 -9.84 -16.01
N ASN A 49 14.86 -10.14 -15.13
CA ASN A 49 13.66 -9.34 -14.92
C ASN A 49 13.80 -8.36 -13.75
N TRP A 50 15.01 -8.11 -13.28
CA TRP A 50 15.34 -7.03 -12.34
C TRP A 50 15.30 -5.65 -13.01
N THR A 51 14.45 -5.46 -14.02
CA THR A 51 14.17 -4.17 -14.63
C THR A 51 13.41 -3.31 -13.61
N SER A 52 14.18 -2.64 -12.75
CA SER A 52 13.80 -1.53 -11.87
C SER A 52 12.41 -1.64 -11.23
N ASP A 53 12.30 -2.34 -10.10
CA ASP A 53 11.16 -2.24 -9.16
C ASP A 53 10.88 -0.81 -8.66
N ALA A 54 11.79 0.13 -8.96
CA ALA A 54 11.68 1.54 -8.63
C ALA A 54 10.55 2.27 -9.39
N SER A 55 10.11 1.78 -10.57
CA SER A 55 9.10 2.49 -11.37
C SER A 55 7.66 2.17 -10.99
N TYR A 56 7.41 1.05 -10.30
CA TYR A 56 6.06 0.65 -9.91
C TYR A 56 5.67 1.28 -8.58
N LEU A 57 4.64 2.12 -8.64
CA LEU A 57 4.03 2.79 -7.50
C LEU A 57 2.51 2.80 -7.66
N TRP A 58 1.83 2.23 -6.67
CA TRP A 58 0.37 2.28 -6.55
C TRP A 58 -0.03 3.26 -5.46
N HIS A 59 -1.21 3.85 -5.61
CA HIS A 59 -1.89 4.52 -4.51
C HIS A 59 -2.83 3.50 -3.87
N ILE A 60 -2.45 2.97 -2.71
CA ILE A 60 -3.11 1.82 -2.08
C ILE A 60 -3.94 2.29 -0.89
N PRO A 61 -5.28 2.16 -0.91
CA PRO A 61 -6.12 2.44 0.24
C PRO A 61 -6.06 1.24 1.21
N LEU A 62 -5.07 1.25 2.10
CA LEU A 62 -4.91 0.20 3.11
C LEU A 62 -5.98 0.33 4.18
N THR A 63 -6.51 -0.82 4.60
CA THR A 63 -7.34 -0.93 5.80
C THR A 63 -6.71 -1.91 6.77
N TYR A 64 -6.80 -1.62 8.06
CA TYR A 64 -6.24 -2.48 9.09
C TYR A 64 -7.06 -2.47 10.37
N MET A 65 -6.92 -3.56 11.12
CA MET A 65 -7.53 -3.79 12.42
C MET A 65 -6.45 -4.24 13.41
N THR A 66 -6.69 -4.02 14.69
CA THR A 66 -5.81 -4.48 15.77
C THR A 66 -6.61 -5.26 16.80
N ASN A 67 -5.93 -5.97 17.70
CA ASN A 67 -6.57 -6.70 18.79
C ASN A 67 -7.33 -5.80 19.80
N ARG A 68 -7.23 -4.47 19.68
CA ARG A 68 -8.00 -3.50 20.49
C ARG A 68 -9.36 -3.17 19.89
N CYS A 69 -9.69 -3.74 18.73
CA CYS A 69 -10.91 -3.47 17.99
C CYS A 69 -12.04 -4.43 18.42
N ASN A 70 -13.09 -3.91 19.07
CA ASN A 70 -14.30 -4.68 19.39
C ASN A 70 -15.35 -4.53 18.27
N PHE A 71 -15.28 -5.44 17.31
CA PHE A 71 -16.32 -5.99 16.40
C PHE A 71 -17.36 -5.11 15.67
N THR A 72 -17.47 -3.81 15.87
CA THR A 72 -18.46 -3.00 15.12
C THR A 72 -17.87 -1.83 14.35
N HIS A 73 -16.91 -1.05 14.86
CA HIS A 73 -16.45 0.17 14.17
C HIS A 73 -14.97 0.49 14.43
N CYS A 74 -14.05 -0.32 13.90
CA CYS A 74 -12.61 -0.06 14.12
C CYS A 74 -11.72 -0.30 12.89
N THR A 75 -12.27 -0.18 11.69
CA THR A 75 -11.46 -0.19 10.47
C THR A 75 -10.76 1.16 10.33
N ASN A 76 -9.44 1.15 10.49
CA ASN A 76 -8.62 2.32 10.18
C ASN A 76 -8.24 2.28 8.70
N ALA A 77 -8.14 3.45 8.08
CA ALA A 77 -7.71 3.61 6.69
C ALA A 77 -6.41 4.41 6.63
N TYR A 78 -5.51 4.00 5.74
CA TYR A 78 -4.26 4.68 5.44
C TYR A 78 -4.02 4.65 3.94
N LEU A 79 -3.76 5.80 3.33
CA LEU A 79 -3.38 5.85 1.92
C LEU A 79 -1.87 5.70 1.81
N LEU A 80 -1.41 4.60 1.23
CA LEU A 80 -0.01 4.41 0.86
C LEU A 80 0.18 4.85 -0.60
N ASP A 81 0.56 6.11 -0.79
CA ASP A 81 0.85 6.72 -2.11
C ASP A 81 2.35 6.97 -2.34
N GLN A 82 3.18 6.60 -1.37
CA GLN A 82 4.65 6.59 -1.46
C GLN A 82 5.18 5.16 -1.42
N LYS A 83 6.47 4.99 -1.77
CA LYS A 83 7.13 3.67 -1.75
C LYS A 83 7.15 3.05 -0.35
N SER A 84 7.27 3.91 0.68
CA SER A 84 7.27 3.52 2.09
C SER A 84 6.59 4.58 2.93
N GLY A 85 6.07 4.18 4.10
CA GLY A 85 5.46 5.05 5.09
C GLY A 85 5.59 4.48 6.50
N THR A 86 5.24 5.29 7.50
CA THR A 86 5.20 4.92 8.93
C THR A 86 3.92 5.39 9.58
#